data_AF-A0A803K9R1-F1
#
_entry.id   AF-A0A803K9R1-F1
#
_cell.length_a   1.000
_cell.length_b   1.000
_cell.length_c   1.000
_cell.angle_alpha   90.00
_cell.angle_beta   90.00
_cell.angle_gamma   90.00
#
_symmetry.space_group_name_H-M   'P 1'
#
loop_
_entity.id
_entity.type
_entity.pdbx_description
1 polymer ?
#
loop_
_entity_poly.entity_id
_entity_poly.type
_entity_poly.pdbx_seq_one_letter_code
_entity_poly.pdbx_strand_id
1 'polypeptide(L)'
;MLIFMDYGWISSTLTIKRICVQNYLTYPYTAEGFFWSPASSRPSAMSPCLKHTLFMWDRYAPAYNLTSPSRPAAPIIGNPLFPPGLQAKAFTWWTTNKFLRVKDLISVRGPYPMTYLIENYNLPKTEHYRALQLLHWAQKCWGSSRSDQAPLTCFERWCLNNAPPPKTISLLYLTLVSPKSLTDILYIKQWGNDLGVSLTDTQWPQLWENLKHSSSNTVISEAGYKVLFRWYLTPVRLARIYHNTNDHCFRGCSAPGTMGHIWWHCPKVVRYWVRVYNLIFSVLHLNLRKNPYEALMGLPSAKVPKNKQKLLNHMFLAARQTIAKSWKSLSINFTLFKNKVDWIFINEKLSSIDMDRLKTFQTVWEPWIKYRHYDTLPTYLLTI
;
A
#
# COMPACT_ATOMS: atom_id res chain seq x y z
N MET A 1 -6.04 7.42 11.45
CA MET A 1 -7.29 7.51 10.66
C MET A 1 -8.18 6.30 10.89
N LEU A 2 -7.72 5.06 10.62
CA LEU A 2 -8.54 3.85 10.78
C LEU A 2 -8.83 3.43 12.23
N ILE A 3 -7.96 3.75 13.19
CA ILE A 3 -8.19 3.46 14.63
C ILE A 3 -9.36 4.28 15.22
N PHE A 4 -9.71 5.42 14.60
CA PHE A 4 -10.85 6.25 15.00
C PHE A 4 -12.09 6.03 14.12
N MET A 5 -11.92 5.40 12.95
CA MET A 5 -13.01 4.91 12.09
C MET A 5 -13.40 3.47 12.46
N ASP A 6 -13.40 3.15 13.76
CA ASP A 6 -13.94 1.89 14.26
C ASP A 6 -15.46 1.86 14.00
N TYR A 7 -15.97 0.69 13.58
CA TYR A 7 -17.27 0.37 12.95
C TYR A 7 -18.57 1.05 13.45
N GLY A 8 -18.58 1.83 14.53
CA GLY A 8 -19.79 2.47 15.07
C GLY A 8 -20.30 3.69 14.30
N TRP A 9 -19.55 4.23 13.33
CA TRP A 9 -19.91 5.49 12.64
C TRP A 9 -20.78 5.30 11.38
N ILE A 10 -20.76 4.11 10.79
CA ILE A 10 -21.30 3.85 9.45
C ILE A 10 -22.70 3.20 9.53
N SER A 11 -23.05 2.60 10.67
CA SER A 11 -24.40 2.06 10.89
C SER A 11 -24.93 2.55 12.23
N SER A 12 -26.19 3.00 12.24
CA SER A 12 -26.95 3.32 13.45
C SER A 12 -27.27 2.08 14.31
N THR A 13 -26.73 0.91 13.96
CA THR A 13 -27.16 -0.40 14.46
C THR A 13 -26.09 -1.18 15.24
N LEU A 14 -24.85 -0.69 15.40
CA LEU A 14 -23.83 -1.42 16.19
C LEU A 14 -23.23 -0.62 17.37
N THR A 15 -23.46 -1.20 18.56
CA THR A 15 -22.99 -0.81 19.91
C THR A 15 -23.40 0.59 20.40
N ILE A 16 -24.61 0.64 20.95
CA ILE A 16 -25.27 1.74 21.66
C ILE A 16 -24.35 2.43 22.71
N LYS A 17 -23.33 1.77 23.25
CA LYS A 17 -22.48 2.33 24.34
C LYS A 17 -21.39 3.33 23.90
N ARG A 18 -20.78 3.23 22.72
CA ARG A 18 -19.65 4.12 22.31
C ARG A 18 -20.10 5.34 21.50
N ILE A 19 -21.07 5.18 20.61
CA ILE A 19 -21.66 6.28 19.83
C ILE A 19 -22.29 7.32 20.77
N CYS A 20 -22.89 6.85 21.87
CA CYS A 20 -23.50 7.71 22.89
C CYS A 20 -22.46 8.59 23.61
N VAL A 21 -21.27 8.06 23.95
CA VAL A 21 -20.21 8.83 24.61
C VAL A 21 -19.66 9.93 23.71
N GLN A 22 -19.43 9.63 22.43
CA GLN A 22 -18.87 10.64 21.54
C GLN A 22 -19.90 11.70 21.12
N ASN A 23 -21.15 11.32 20.90
CA ASN A 23 -22.24 12.30 20.68
C ASN A 23 -22.54 13.11 21.94
N TYR A 24 -22.33 12.56 23.14
CA TYR A 24 -22.40 13.31 24.39
C TYR A 24 -21.28 14.36 24.47
N LEU A 25 -20.05 14.00 24.08
CA LEU A 25 -18.90 14.91 24.03
C LEU A 25 -19.00 15.98 22.93
N THR A 26 -19.83 15.76 21.89
CA THR A 26 -20.03 16.71 20.79
C THR A 26 -21.34 17.48 20.86
N TYR A 27 -22.18 17.25 21.89
CA TYR A 27 -23.46 17.92 22.06
C TYR A 27 -23.28 19.46 22.03
N PRO A 28 -24.14 20.22 21.31
CA PRO A 28 -25.41 19.83 20.67
C PRO A 28 -25.27 19.20 19.27
N TYR A 29 -24.05 18.99 18.78
CA TYR A 29 -23.77 18.43 17.46
C TYR A 29 -23.58 16.92 17.48
N THR A 30 -23.80 16.29 16.33
CA THR A 30 -23.38 14.91 16.11
C THR A 30 -21.94 14.88 15.64
N ALA A 31 -21.18 13.88 16.10
CA ALA A 31 -19.81 13.70 15.62
C ALA A 31 -19.75 13.44 14.10
N GLU A 32 -20.80 12.88 13.51
CA GLU A 32 -20.98 12.79 12.06
C GLU A 32 -21.08 14.17 11.39
N GLY A 33 -21.84 15.10 11.98
CA GLY A 33 -22.00 16.46 11.45
C GLY A 33 -20.69 17.22 11.30
N PHE A 34 -19.69 16.94 12.14
CA PHE A 34 -18.37 17.57 12.03
C PHE A 34 -17.55 17.11 10.82
N PHE A 35 -17.63 15.83 10.43
CA PHE A 35 -16.88 15.31 9.27
C PHE A 35 -17.34 15.93 7.95
N TRP A 36 -18.62 16.26 7.86
CA TRP A 36 -19.22 16.89 6.68
C TRP A 36 -19.20 18.42 6.73
N SER A 37 -18.80 19.01 7.86
CA SER A 37 -18.70 20.47 8.02
C SER A 37 -17.28 20.97 7.78
N PRO A 38 -17.08 22.16 7.19
CA PRO A 38 -15.76 22.78 7.08
C PRO A 38 -15.21 23.16 8.47
N ALA A 39 -13.88 23.22 8.59
CA ALA A 39 -13.23 23.55 9.86
C ALA A 39 -13.68 24.90 10.47
N SER A 40 -14.07 25.87 9.64
CA SER A 40 -14.54 27.19 10.06
C SER A 40 -15.90 27.19 10.77
N SER A 41 -16.74 26.18 10.52
CA SER A 41 -18.08 26.07 11.13
C SER A 41 -18.10 25.15 12.35
N ARG A 42 -16.95 24.66 12.81
CA ARG A 42 -16.84 23.75 13.96
C ARG A 42 -16.56 24.54 15.25
N PRO A 43 -17.06 24.10 16.41
CA PRO A 43 -16.82 24.78 17.69
C PRO A 43 -15.33 24.76 18.07
N SER A 44 -14.86 25.81 18.75
CA SER A 44 -13.47 25.93 19.19
C SER A 44 -13.12 24.96 20.34
N ALA A 45 -14.10 24.62 21.18
CA ALA A 45 -13.96 23.68 22.28
C ALA A 45 -14.27 22.24 21.81
N MET A 46 -13.21 21.49 21.48
CA MET A 46 -13.28 20.06 21.15
C MET A 46 -12.18 19.30 21.90
N SER A 47 -12.40 18.01 22.16
CA SER A 47 -11.36 17.17 22.74
C SER A 47 -10.13 17.10 21.82
N PRO A 48 -8.90 17.01 22.37
CA PRO A 48 -7.67 16.95 21.57
C PRO A 48 -7.69 15.82 20.53
N CYS A 49 -8.25 14.66 20.89
CA CYS A 49 -8.39 13.51 19.99
C CYS A 49 -9.33 13.78 18.81
N LEU A 50 -10.46 14.45 19.05
CA LEU A 50 -11.41 14.81 17.99
C LEU A 50 -10.81 15.86 17.05
N LYS A 51 -10.13 16.87 17.61
CA LYS A 51 -9.44 17.91 16.83
C LYS A 51 -8.38 17.33 15.91
N HIS A 52 -7.56 16.40 16.41
CA HIS A 52 -6.55 15.72 15.59
C HIS A 52 -7.18 14.85 14.48
N THR A 53 -8.24 14.12 14.81
CA THR A 53 -8.94 13.27 13.84
C THR A 53 -9.55 14.09 12.70
N LEU A 54 -10.21 15.20 13.03
CA LEU A 54 -10.80 16.11 12.06
C LEU A 54 -9.75 16.83 11.21
N PHE A 55 -8.61 17.22 11.80
CA PHE A 55 -7.48 17.77 11.05
C PHE A 55 -6.95 16.79 9.98
N MET A 56 -6.80 15.51 10.35
CA MET A 56 -6.39 14.48 9.40
C MET A 56 -7.45 14.28 8.31
N TRP A 57 -8.72 14.29 8.67
CA TRP A 57 -9.82 14.19 7.70
C TRP A 57 -9.79 15.32 6.68
N ASP A 58 -9.72 16.58 7.11
CA ASP A 58 -9.72 17.74 6.21
C ASP A 58 -8.52 17.74 5.27
N ARG A 59 -7.37 17.24 5.73
CA ARG A 59 -6.13 17.15 4.93
C ARG A 59 -6.20 16.07 3.85
N TYR A 60 -6.80 14.92 4.15
CA TYR A 60 -6.69 13.73 3.30
C TYR A 60 -7.97 13.42 2.52
N ALA A 61 -9.16 13.75 3.03
CA ALA A 61 -10.42 13.43 2.35
C ALA A 61 -10.53 14.00 0.93
N PRO A 62 -10.12 15.25 0.65
CA PRO A 62 -10.06 15.77 -0.72
C PRO A 62 -8.98 15.08 -1.57
N ALA A 63 -7.80 14.81 -1.00
CA ALA A 63 -6.66 14.22 -1.74
C ALA A 63 -6.96 12.80 -2.25
N TYR A 64 -7.79 12.05 -1.52
CA TYR A 64 -8.22 10.69 -1.84
C TYR A 64 -9.63 10.61 -2.45
N ASN A 65 -10.26 11.74 -2.82
CA ASN A 65 -11.61 11.79 -3.40
C ASN A 65 -12.67 11.05 -2.53
N LEU A 66 -12.61 11.20 -1.20
CA LEU A 66 -13.56 10.57 -0.27
C LEU A 66 -14.87 11.35 -0.10
N THR A 67 -14.87 12.64 -0.46
CA THR A 67 -16.03 13.52 -0.31
C THR A 67 -16.28 14.27 -1.61
N SER A 68 -17.54 14.32 -2.04
CA SER A 68 -18.01 15.18 -3.13
C SER A 68 -18.29 16.60 -2.62
N PRO A 69 -18.26 17.62 -3.50
CA PRO A 69 -18.62 18.99 -3.15
C PRO A 69 -20.03 19.12 -2.55
N SER A 70 -20.97 18.30 -3.02
CA SER A 70 -22.38 18.33 -2.65
C SER A 70 -22.73 17.64 -1.33
N ARG A 71 -21.77 16.92 -0.72
CA ARG A 71 -21.88 16.28 0.61
C ARG A 71 -23.22 15.56 0.86
N PRO A 72 -23.64 14.65 -0.03
CA PRO A 72 -24.94 14.00 0.00
C PRO A 72 -25.19 13.17 1.27
N ALA A 73 -24.14 12.68 1.91
CA ALA A 73 -24.20 11.91 3.16
C ALA A 73 -24.20 12.78 4.42
N ALA A 74 -24.26 14.12 4.32
CA ALA A 74 -24.32 14.99 5.48
C ALA A 74 -25.62 14.77 6.28
N PRO A 75 -25.56 14.63 7.62
CA PRO A 75 -26.74 14.49 8.46
C PRO A 75 -27.54 15.79 8.51
N ILE A 76 -28.87 15.68 8.59
CA ILE A 76 -29.77 16.82 8.84
C ILE A 76 -29.71 17.23 10.32
N ILE A 77 -29.66 16.26 11.24
CA ILE A 77 -29.70 16.52 12.69
C ILE A 77 -28.29 16.67 13.26
N GLY A 78 -28.12 17.67 14.13
CA GLY A 78 -26.85 17.91 14.82
C GLY A 78 -25.72 18.38 13.89
N ASN A 79 -26.07 18.94 12.73
CA ASN A 79 -25.10 19.44 11.76
C ASN A 79 -24.81 20.94 12.00
N PRO A 80 -23.55 21.35 12.20
CA PRO A 80 -23.19 22.76 12.33
C PRO A 80 -23.62 23.65 11.16
N LEU A 81 -23.73 23.08 9.96
CA LEU A 81 -24.17 23.81 8.75
C LEU A 81 -25.69 24.01 8.67
N PHE A 82 -26.46 23.33 9.53
CA PHE A 82 -27.92 23.48 9.62
C PHE A 82 -28.36 23.71 11.07
N PRO A 83 -28.23 24.95 11.58
CA PRO A 83 -28.62 25.31 12.95
C PRO A 83 -30.04 24.91 13.36
N PRO A 84 -31.07 24.94 12.48
CA PRO A 84 -32.41 24.48 12.85
C PRO A 84 -32.44 23.01 13.29
N GLY A 85 -31.58 22.16 12.69
CA GLY A 85 -31.47 20.73 13.01
C GLY A 85 -30.85 20.40 14.37
N LEU A 86 -30.46 21.40 15.16
CA LEU A 86 -30.03 21.24 16.55
C LEU A 86 -31.22 20.96 17.49
N GLN A 87 -32.42 21.39 17.09
CA GLN A 87 -33.66 21.08 17.81
C GLN A 87 -34.20 19.72 17.39
N ALA A 88 -33.51 18.64 17.77
CA ALA A 88 -33.86 17.26 17.34
C ALA A 88 -35.33 16.88 17.59
N LYS A 89 -35.94 17.39 18.67
CA LYS A 89 -37.37 17.18 19.00
C LYS A 89 -38.33 17.78 17.96
N ALA A 90 -37.91 18.83 17.26
CA ALA A 90 -38.72 19.50 16.24
C ALA A 90 -38.68 18.78 14.87
N PHE A 91 -37.76 17.83 14.67
CA PHE A 91 -37.56 17.09 13.41
C PHE A 91 -37.94 15.60 13.54
N THR A 92 -38.72 15.22 14.55
CA THR A 92 -39.13 13.83 14.81
C THR A 92 -39.89 13.23 13.63
N TRP A 93 -40.79 13.98 13.00
CA TRP A 93 -41.52 13.55 11.80
C TRP A 93 -40.58 13.17 10.65
N TRP A 94 -39.54 13.98 10.43
CA TRP A 94 -38.54 13.75 9.37
C TRP A 94 -37.72 12.49 9.64
N THR A 95 -37.31 12.27 10.89
CA THR A 95 -36.59 11.05 11.27
C THR A 95 -37.43 9.78 11.13
N THR A 96 -38.71 9.85 11.49
CA THR A 96 -39.63 8.71 11.38
C THR A 96 -39.88 8.34 9.92
N ASN A 97 -39.94 9.33 9.02
CA ASN A 97 -40.07 9.12 7.58
C ASN A 97 -38.73 8.87 6.86
N LYS A 98 -37.66 8.59 7.61
CA LYS A 98 -36.32 8.25 7.10
C LYS A 98 -35.62 9.35 6.29
N PHE A 99 -35.99 10.62 6.48
CA PHE A 99 -35.20 11.75 5.98
C PHE A 99 -34.07 12.06 6.96
N LEU A 100 -32.92 11.39 6.76
CA LEU A 100 -31.78 11.51 7.68
C LEU A 100 -30.62 12.30 7.06
N ARG A 101 -30.50 12.29 5.73
CA ARG A 101 -29.38 12.83 4.98
C ARG A 101 -29.85 13.83 3.92
N VAL A 102 -28.92 14.68 3.46
CA VAL A 102 -29.16 15.62 2.36
C VAL A 102 -29.61 14.91 1.07
N LYS A 103 -29.04 13.74 0.76
CA LYS A 103 -29.46 12.93 -0.41
C LYS A 103 -30.94 12.56 -0.39
N ASP A 104 -31.53 12.35 0.79
CA ASP A 104 -32.92 11.91 0.91
C ASP A 104 -33.91 13.02 0.47
N LEU A 105 -33.43 14.26 0.41
CA LEU A 105 -34.19 15.45 0.00
C LEU A 105 -33.97 15.81 -1.48
N ILE A 106 -33.12 15.06 -2.20
CA ILE A 106 -32.63 15.42 -3.53
C ILE A 106 -32.95 14.32 -4.54
N SER A 107 -33.52 14.73 -5.68
CA SER A 107 -33.75 13.91 -6.87
C SER A 107 -32.60 14.04 -7.88
N VAL A 108 -32.65 13.27 -8.97
CA VAL A 108 -31.70 13.36 -10.09
C VAL A 108 -31.66 14.77 -10.72
N ARG A 109 -32.74 15.55 -10.59
CA ARG A 109 -32.88 16.90 -11.16
C ARG A 109 -32.73 18.04 -10.13
N GLY A 110 -32.40 17.71 -8.88
CA GLY A 110 -32.30 18.67 -7.77
C GLY A 110 -33.26 18.38 -6.60
N PRO A 111 -33.37 19.28 -5.60
CA PRO A 111 -34.22 19.09 -4.43
C PRO A 111 -35.68 18.83 -4.78
N TYR A 112 -36.38 18.03 -3.97
CA TYR A 112 -37.80 17.76 -4.19
C TYR A 112 -38.63 19.05 -4.06
N PRO A 113 -39.59 19.29 -4.97
CA PRO A 113 -40.54 20.37 -4.79
C PRO A 113 -41.44 20.05 -3.60
N MET A 114 -41.93 21.09 -2.93
CA MET A 114 -42.76 20.91 -1.74
C MET A 114 -44.07 20.16 -2.04
N THR A 115 -44.62 20.33 -3.25
CA THR A 115 -45.80 19.59 -3.74
C THR A 115 -45.57 18.08 -3.72
N TYR A 116 -44.39 17.62 -4.13
CA TYR A 116 -44.03 16.21 -4.13
C TYR A 116 -44.00 15.60 -2.71
N LEU A 117 -43.52 16.36 -1.72
CA LEU A 117 -43.52 15.93 -0.32
C LEU A 117 -44.93 15.85 0.26
N ILE A 118 -45.81 16.77 -0.14
CA ILE A 118 -47.23 16.77 0.27
C ILE A 118 -47.94 15.56 -0.31
N GLU A 119 -47.78 15.29 -1.60
CA GLU A 119 -48.49 14.22 -2.31
C GLU A 119 -48.01 12.81 -1.95
N ASN A 120 -46.70 12.59 -1.83
CA ASN A 120 -46.14 11.24 -1.64
C ASN A 120 -45.88 10.84 -0.20
N TYR A 121 -45.70 11.81 0.70
CA TYR A 121 -45.34 11.55 2.11
C TYR A 121 -46.38 12.08 3.10
N ASN A 122 -47.51 12.63 2.62
CA ASN A 122 -48.57 13.23 3.46
C ASN A 122 -48.00 14.24 4.46
N LEU A 123 -47.20 15.20 3.98
CA LEU A 123 -46.54 16.20 4.80
C LEU A 123 -47.57 17.02 5.62
N PRO A 124 -47.48 17.03 6.97
CA PRO A 124 -48.37 17.83 7.81
C PRO A 124 -48.18 19.33 7.60
N LYS A 125 -49.27 20.11 7.70
CA LYS A 125 -49.20 21.58 7.62
C LYS A 125 -48.29 22.21 8.67
N THR A 126 -48.11 21.56 9.82
CA THR A 126 -47.21 21.98 10.90
C THR A 126 -45.72 21.89 10.55
N GLU A 127 -45.38 21.07 9.55
CA GLU A 127 -44.00 20.83 9.09
C GLU A 127 -43.62 21.66 7.88
N HIS A 128 -44.57 22.42 7.30
CA HIS A 128 -44.35 23.19 6.09
C HIS A 128 -43.19 24.18 6.18
N TYR A 129 -43.08 24.92 7.29
CA TYR A 129 -41.98 25.85 7.48
C TYR A 129 -40.62 25.14 7.58
N ARG A 130 -40.57 23.97 8.24
CA ARG A 130 -39.33 23.16 8.36
C ARG A 130 -38.95 22.52 7.03
N ALA A 131 -39.93 22.11 6.23
CA ALA A 131 -39.72 21.63 4.87
C ALA A 131 -39.01 22.70 4.01
N LEU A 132 -39.47 23.96 4.08
CA LEU A 132 -38.83 25.07 3.36
C LEU A 132 -37.38 25.28 3.82
N GLN A 133 -37.11 25.21 5.12
CA GLN A 133 -35.75 25.32 5.66
C GLN A 133 -34.83 24.20 5.15
N LEU A 134 -35.33 22.96 5.14
CA LEU A 134 -34.58 21.78 4.68
C LEU A 134 -34.32 21.83 3.17
N LEU A 135 -35.32 22.18 2.37
CA LEU A 135 -35.20 22.27 0.92
C LEU A 135 -34.27 23.41 0.51
N HIS A 136 -34.33 24.56 1.18
CA HIS A 136 -33.39 25.66 0.97
C HIS A 136 -31.95 25.23 1.30
N TRP A 137 -31.76 24.49 2.40
CA TRP A 137 -30.45 23.96 2.75
C TRP A 137 -29.95 22.91 1.75
N ALA A 138 -30.81 22.00 1.32
CA ALA A 138 -30.50 21.01 0.29
C ALA A 138 -30.13 21.68 -1.05
N GLN A 139 -30.82 22.74 -1.44
CA GLN A 139 -30.49 23.55 -2.62
C GLN A 139 -29.10 24.19 -2.51
N LYS A 140 -28.75 24.70 -1.32
CA LYS A 140 -27.42 25.26 -1.05
C LYS A 140 -26.31 24.19 -1.13
N CYS A 141 -26.59 22.97 -0.67
CA CYS A 141 -25.66 21.83 -0.77
C CYS A 141 -25.55 21.29 -2.21
N TRP A 142 -26.62 21.32 -2.99
CA TRP A 142 -26.64 20.88 -4.39
C TRP A 142 -25.82 21.77 -5.32
N GLY A 143 -25.74 23.06 -5.00
CA GLY A 143 -25.00 24.04 -5.82
C GLY A 143 -25.71 24.37 -7.14
N SER A 144 -25.15 25.31 -7.88
CA SER A 144 -25.69 25.79 -9.17
C SER A 144 -24.92 25.25 -10.38
N SER A 145 -23.77 24.60 -10.17
CA SER A 145 -22.81 24.23 -11.23
C SER A 145 -22.79 22.73 -11.53
N ARG A 146 -22.52 22.36 -12.78
CA ARG A 146 -22.36 20.94 -13.21
C ARG A 146 -21.19 20.22 -12.52
N SER A 147 -20.20 20.95 -11.99
CA SER A 147 -19.09 20.40 -11.19
C SER A 147 -19.52 19.89 -9.81
N ASP A 148 -20.64 20.39 -9.27
CA ASP A 148 -21.17 20.01 -7.95
C ASP A 148 -22.04 18.72 -8.04
N GLN A 149 -22.38 18.31 -9.26
CA GLN A 149 -23.16 17.11 -9.60
C GLN A 149 -22.26 15.87 -9.79
N ALA A 150 -21.07 15.87 -9.19
CA ALA A 150 -20.13 14.76 -9.26
C ALA A 150 -20.79 13.45 -8.76
N PRO A 151 -20.52 12.30 -9.40
CA PRO A 151 -21.06 11.03 -8.97
C PRO A 151 -20.60 10.70 -7.55
N LEU A 152 -21.48 10.05 -6.78
CA LEU A 152 -21.19 9.62 -5.42
C LEU A 152 -19.85 8.88 -5.33
N THR A 153 -18.99 9.35 -4.43
CA THR A 153 -17.73 8.66 -4.10
C THR A 153 -18.03 7.28 -3.52
N CYS A 154 -17.06 6.36 -3.58
CA CYS A 154 -17.20 5.03 -2.98
C CYS A 154 -17.50 5.12 -1.48
N PHE A 155 -16.90 6.09 -0.78
CA PHE A 155 -17.12 6.33 0.63
C PHE A 155 -18.55 6.83 0.92
N GLU A 156 -19.05 7.80 0.15
CA GLU A 156 -20.44 8.28 0.30
C GLU A 156 -21.47 7.18 0.04
N ARG A 157 -21.23 6.30 -0.95
CA ARG A 157 -22.11 5.14 -1.18
C ARG A 157 -22.16 4.21 0.03
N TRP A 158 -21.05 4.04 0.75
CA TRP A 158 -21.04 3.25 1.97
C TRP A 158 -21.80 3.95 3.11
N CYS A 159 -21.62 5.26 3.29
CA CYS A 159 -22.33 6.03 4.31
C CYS A 159 -23.85 6.08 4.08
N LEU A 160 -24.29 5.98 2.83
CA LEU A 160 -25.70 6.02 2.44
C LEU A 160 -26.38 4.64 2.47
N ASN A 161 -25.61 3.55 2.54
CA ASN A 161 -26.17 2.20 2.65
C ASN A 161 -26.46 1.89 4.12
N ASN A 162 -27.67 1.40 4.41
CA ASN A 162 -28.14 1.09 5.78
C ASN A 162 -27.26 0.06 6.52
N ALA A 163 -26.47 -0.73 5.79
CA ALA A 163 -25.52 -1.68 6.36
C ALA A 163 -24.15 -1.51 5.68
N PRO A 164 -23.05 -1.35 6.46
CA PRO A 164 -21.71 -1.36 5.91
C PRO A 164 -21.40 -2.74 5.28
N PRO A 165 -20.68 -2.78 4.14
CA PRO A 165 -20.26 -4.05 3.54
C PRO A 165 -19.35 -4.84 4.50
N PRO A 166 -19.35 -6.18 4.44
CA PRO A 166 -18.40 -6.97 5.21
C PRO A 166 -16.96 -6.55 4.89
N LYS A 167 -16.09 -6.48 5.92
CA LYS A 167 -14.69 -6.04 5.79
C LYS A 167 -14.53 -4.57 5.33
N THR A 168 -15.40 -3.68 5.80
CA THR A 168 -15.35 -2.24 5.48
C THR A 168 -13.98 -1.61 5.73
N ILE A 169 -13.28 -1.97 6.82
CA ILE A 169 -11.92 -1.47 7.08
C ILE A 169 -10.94 -1.91 5.99
N SER A 170 -11.02 -3.15 5.53
CA SER A 170 -10.18 -3.65 4.43
C SER A 170 -10.50 -2.93 3.12
N LEU A 171 -11.78 -2.66 2.85
CA LEU A 171 -12.21 -1.91 1.67
C LEU A 171 -11.75 -0.44 1.71
N LEU A 172 -11.84 0.21 2.87
CA LEU A 172 -11.28 1.55 3.13
C LEU A 172 -9.77 1.56 2.93
N TYR A 173 -9.08 0.56 3.49
CA TYR A 173 -7.65 0.43 3.30
C TYR A 173 -7.30 0.26 1.82
N LEU A 174 -8.02 -0.59 1.08
CA LEU A 174 -7.81 -0.74 -0.36
C LEU A 174 -8.07 0.56 -1.12
N THR A 175 -9.09 1.34 -0.77
CA THR A 175 -9.35 2.63 -1.44
C THR A 175 -8.31 3.71 -1.10
N LEU A 176 -7.80 3.72 0.13
CA LEU A 176 -6.74 4.64 0.56
C LEU A 176 -5.35 4.23 0.06
N VAL A 177 -5.10 2.93 -0.10
CA VAL A 177 -3.80 2.37 -0.48
C VAL A 177 -3.70 2.11 -1.97
N SER A 178 -4.82 1.96 -2.69
CA SER A 178 -4.81 1.79 -4.15
C SER A 178 -4.10 2.98 -4.79
N PRO A 179 -2.87 2.79 -5.30
CA PRO A 179 -2.13 3.88 -5.90
C PRO A 179 -2.77 4.25 -7.25
N LYS A 180 -2.80 5.54 -7.58
CA LYS A 180 -3.31 6.00 -8.89
C LYS A 180 -2.49 5.44 -10.07
N SER A 181 -1.21 5.13 -9.84
CA SER A 181 -0.33 4.29 -10.67
C SER A 181 0.76 3.65 -9.80
N LEU A 182 1.21 2.43 -10.12
CA LEU A 182 2.30 1.76 -9.39
C LEU A 182 3.63 2.53 -9.50
N THR A 183 3.86 3.21 -10.63
CA THR A 183 5.01 4.10 -10.80
C THR A 183 5.10 5.21 -9.75
N ASP A 184 4.00 5.57 -9.07
CA ASP A 184 4.00 6.64 -8.05
C ASP A 184 4.59 6.24 -6.69
N ILE A 185 4.79 4.94 -6.45
CA ILE A 185 5.32 4.46 -5.18
C ILE A 185 6.79 4.88 -5.03
N LEU A 186 7.13 5.50 -3.89
CA LEU A 186 8.44 6.11 -3.65
C LEU A 186 9.63 5.17 -3.89
N TYR A 187 9.57 3.93 -3.38
CA TYR A 187 10.70 3.00 -3.53
C TYR A 187 10.87 2.51 -4.98
N ILE A 188 9.78 2.45 -5.75
CA ILE A 188 9.80 2.12 -7.19
C ILE A 188 10.51 3.22 -7.96
N LYS A 189 10.13 4.50 -7.74
CA LYS A 189 10.82 5.66 -8.32
C LYS A 189 12.30 5.68 -7.97
N GLN A 190 12.63 5.43 -6.70
CA GLN A 190 14.02 5.41 -6.25
C GLN A 190 14.84 4.30 -6.93
N TRP A 191 14.27 3.12 -7.14
CA TRP A 191 14.95 2.05 -7.88
C TRP A 191 15.14 2.39 -9.36
N GLY A 192 14.13 2.97 -10.01
CA GLY A 192 14.24 3.44 -11.40
C GLY A 192 15.37 4.45 -11.57
N ASN A 193 15.46 5.43 -10.66
CA ASN A 193 16.53 6.42 -10.67
C ASN A 193 17.91 5.81 -10.41
N ASP A 194 18.02 4.89 -9.44
CA ASP A 194 19.29 4.25 -9.07
C ASP A 194 19.85 3.33 -10.15
N LEU A 195 18.99 2.67 -10.92
CA LEU A 195 19.37 1.67 -11.93
C LEU A 195 19.29 2.20 -13.37
N GLY A 196 18.79 3.42 -13.56
CA GLY A 196 18.70 4.11 -14.85
C GLY A 196 17.64 3.55 -15.81
N VAL A 197 16.79 2.63 -15.37
CA VAL A 197 15.72 2.03 -16.17
C VAL A 197 14.49 1.89 -15.30
N SER A 198 13.36 2.48 -15.67
CA SER A 198 12.10 2.29 -14.94
C SER A 198 11.33 1.11 -15.49
N LEU A 199 10.85 0.23 -14.59
CA LEU A 199 9.94 -0.86 -14.95
C LEU A 199 8.52 -0.34 -15.19
N THR A 200 7.76 -1.03 -16.03
CA THR A 200 6.34 -0.73 -16.30
C THR A 200 5.43 -1.19 -15.16
N ASP A 201 4.24 -0.61 -15.07
CA ASP A 201 3.19 -1.02 -14.11
C ASP A 201 2.80 -2.51 -14.24
N THR A 202 3.04 -3.12 -15.40
CA THR A 202 2.79 -4.56 -15.63
C THR A 202 3.91 -5.48 -15.14
N GLN A 203 5.15 -4.99 -15.07
CA GLN A 203 6.31 -5.77 -14.66
C GLN A 203 6.43 -5.90 -13.13
N TRP A 204 5.98 -4.88 -12.38
CA TRP A 204 6.04 -4.90 -10.91
C TRP A 204 5.23 -6.03 -10.27
N PRO A 205 3.96 -6.28 -10.65
CA PRO A 205 3.19 -7.41 -10.12
C PRO A 205 3.84 -8.76 -10.40
N GLN A 206 4.39 -8.94 -11.61
CA GLN A 206 5.11 -10.17 -11.96
C GLN A 206 6.32 -10.36 -11.07
N LEU A 207 7.10 -9.31 -10.84
CA LEU A 207 8.26 -9.33 -9.97
C LEU A 207 7.90 -9.74 -8.54
N TRP A 208 6.83 -9.16 -7.97
CA TRP A 208 6.36 -9.51 -6.63
C TRP A 208 5.90 -10.96 -6.53
N GLU A 209 5.14 -11.45 -7.50
CA GLU A 209 4.74 -12.86 -7.55
C GLU A 209 5.95 -13.80 -7.64
N ASN A 210 6.97 -13.44 -8.43
CA ASN A 210 8.20 -14.24 -8.51
C ASN A 210 8.97 -14.29 -7.18
N LEU A 211 9.03 -13.18 -6.44
CA LEU A 211 9.67 -13.15 -5.12
C LEU A 211 8.88 -13.96 -4.09
N LYS A 212 7.54 -13.86 -4.12
CA LYS A 212 6.64 -14.63 -3.27
C LYS A 212 6.79 -16.14 -3.47
N HIS A 213 6.96 -16.57 -4.72
CA HIS A 213 7.12 -17.98 -5.09
C HIS A 213 8.58 -18.42 -5.27
N SER A 214 9.55 -17.61 -4.80
CA SER A 214 10.98 -17.88 -4.99
C SER A 214 11.49 -19.10 -4.21
N SER A 215 10.95 -19.34 -3.02
CA SER A 215 11.32 -20.44 -2.12
C SER A 215 10.20 -20.68 -1.11
N SER A 216 10.04 -21.93 -0.66
CA SER A 216 9.19 -22.26 0.49
C SER A 216 9.79 -21.80 1.82
N ASN A 217 11.09 -21.56 1.87
CA ASN A 217 11.77 -21.11 3.07
C ASN A 217 11.59 -19.60 3.24
N THR A 218 11.00 -19.21 4.38
CA THR A 218 10.68 -17.82 4.71
C THR A 218 11.92 -16.93 4.81
N VAL A 219 13.05 -17.45 5.28
CA VAL A 219 14.31 -16.69 5.39
C VAL A 219 14.85 -16.35 4.00
N ILE A 220 14.65 -17.25 3.04
CA ILE A 220 15.07 -17.09 1.65
C ILE A 220 14.20 -16.04 0.95
N SER A 221 12.87 -16.15 1.08
CA SER A 221 11.95 -15.18 0.50
C SER A 221 12.06 -13.79 1.15
N GLU A 222 12.20 -13.70 2.48
CA GLU A 222 12.38 -12.45 3.22
C GLU A 222 13.62 -11.68 2.74
N ALA A 223 14.72 -12.38 2.47
CA ALA A 223 15.94 -11.75 1.96
C ALA A 223 15.72 -11.07 0.59
N GLY A 224 14.86 -11.64 -0.27
CA GLY A 224 14.44 -11.01 -1.52
C GLY A 224 13.65 -9.71 -1.27
N TYR A 225 12.68 -9.76 -0.36
CA TYR A 225 11.88 -8.60 0.02
C TYR A 225 12.71 -7.47 0.65
N LYS A 226 13.70 -7.79 1.48
CA LYS A 226 14.60 -6.78 2.08
C LYS A 226 15.35 -5.95 1.03
N VAL A 227 15.75 -6.58 -0.09
CA VAL A 227 16.36 -5.85 -1.21
C VAL A 227 15.31 -5.02 -1.93
N LEU A 228 14.18 -5.63 -2.32
CA LEU A 228 13.09 -4.94 -3.03
C LEU A 228 12.64 -3.66 -2.30
N PHE A 229 12.35 -3.76 -1.01
CA PHE A 229 11.85 -2.66 -0.19
C PHE A 229 12.95 -1.72 0.34
N ARG A 230 14.19 -1.86 -0.13
CA ARG A 230 15.29 -0.94 0.23
C ARG A 230 15.54 -0.91 1.75
N TRP A 231 15.46 -2.08 2.39
CA TRP A 231 15.54 -2.24 3.86
C TRP A 231 16.90 -1.80 4.43
N TYR A 232 17.97 -2.03 3.69
CA TYR A 232 19.33 -1.79 4.16
C TYR A 232 19.66 -0.30 4.24
N LEU A 233 20.24 0.11 5.37
CA LEU A 233 20.62 1.50 5.59
C LEU A 233 21.97 1.81 4.91
N THR A 234 22.00 2.83 4.05
CA THR A 234 23.18 3.19 3.27
C THR A 234 23.93 4.37 3.93
N PRO A 235 25.22 4.58 3.64
CA PRO A 235 25.99 5.72 4.11
C PRO A 235 25.31 7.07 3.84
N VAL A 236 24.78 7.27 2.63
CA VAL A 236 24.04 8.51 2.28
C VAL A 236 22.79 8.69 3.16
N ARG A 237 22.10 7.61 3.52
CA ARG A 237 20.96 7.70 4.46
C ARG A 237 21.41 7.93 5.89
N LEU A 238 22.51 7.32 6.32
CA LEU A 238 23.11 7.52 7.63
C LEU A 238 23.59 8.95 7.84
N ALA A 239 24.29 9.52 6.87
CA ALA A 239 24.78 10.91 6.90
C ALA A 239 23.65 11.93 7.05
N ARG A 240 22.44 11.62 6.56
CA ARG A 240 21.24 12.46 6.75
C ARG A 240 20.62 12.32 8.15
N ILE A 241 20.81 11.18 8.81
CA ILE A 241 20.28 10.89 10.15
C ILE A 241 21.25 11.41 11.23
N TYR A 242 22.55 11.23 11.02
CA TYR A 242 23.58 11.61 11.97
C TYR A 242 24.57 12.62 11.35
N HIS A 243 24.67 13.79 11.97
CA HIS A 243 25.42 14.94 11.46
C HIS A 243 26.94 14.72 11.25
N ASN A 244 27.54 13.70 11.87
CA ASN A 244 28.99 13.42 11.81
C ASN A 244 29.34 12.14 11.04
N THR A 245 28.43 11.59 10.24
CA THR A 245 28.73 10.40 9.41
C THR A 245 29.05 10.78 7.97
N ASN A 246 30.12 10.17 7.43
CA ASN A 246 30.49 10.29 6.02
C ASN A 246 29.46 9.55 5.13
N ASP A 247 29.10 10.17 4.01
CA ASP A 247 28.19 9.62 3.00
C ASP A 247 28.87 8.65 2.00
N HIS A 248 30.18 8.47 2.10
CA HIS A 248 30.96 7.63 1.21
C HIS A 248 30.68 6.13 1.38
N CYS A 249 30.88 5.38 0.30
CA CYS A 249 30.69 3.93 0.28
C CYS A 249 31.49 3.23 1.39
N PHE A 250 30.84 2.34 2.14
CA PHE A 250 31.48 1.48 3.16
C PHE A 250 32.67 0.66 2.64
N ARG A 251 32.76 0.47 1.32
CA ARG A 251 33.83 -0.30 0.68
C ARG A 251 35.05 0.55 0.31
N GLY A 252 35.07 1.84 0.64
CA GLY A 252 36.24 2.71 0.46
C GLY A 252 36.58 3.05 -0.99
N CYS A 253 35.58 3.20 -1.86
CA CYS A 253 35.78 3.64 -3.25
C CYS A 253 35.47 5.13 -3.47
N SER A 254 35.40 5.92 -2.39
CA SER A 254 35.21 7.39 -2.36
C SER A 254 33.93 7.96 -3.00
N ALA A 255 33.16 7.17 -3.73
CA ALA A 255 31.85 7.54 -4.25
C ALA A 255 30.76 7.52 -3.16
N PRO A 256 29.68 8.31 -3.30
CA PRO A 256 28.58 8.31 -2.35
C PRO A 256 27.92 6.93 -2.28
N GLY A 257 27.72 6.45 -1.06
CA GLY A 257 27.10 5.16 -0.76
C GLY A 257 25.58 5.20 -0.94
N THR A 258 25.11 5.32 -2.18
CA THR A 258 23.68 5.14 -2.50
C THR A 258 23.31 3.66 -2.55
N MET A 259 22.00 3.36 -2.58
CA MET A 259 21.52 1.98 -2.66
C MET A 259 21.96 1.34 -3.99
N GLY A 260 21.72 2.00 -5.12
CA GLY A 260 22.22 1.57 -6.43
C GLY A 260 23.75 1.41 -6.48
N HIS A 261 24.49 2.26 -5.79
CA HIS A 261 25.95 2.14 -5.73
C HIS A 261 26.41 0.89 -4.98
N ILE A 262 25.90 0.65 -3.77
CA ILE A 262 26.35 -0.48 -2.94
C ILE A 262 25.90 -1.82 -3.51
N TRP A 263 24.74 -1.88 -4.18
CA TRP A 263 24.24 -3.11 -4.78
C TRP A 263 24.78 -3.42 -6.16
N TRP A 264 25.14 -2.39 -6.96
CA TRP A 264 25.44 -2.59 -8.38
C TRP A 264 26.69 -1.85 -8.86
N HIS A 265 26.78 -0.53 -8.65
CA HIS A 265 27.78 0.31 -9.34
C HIS A 265 29.16 0.37 -8.66
N CYS A 266 29.28 0.02 -7.38
CA CYS A 266 30.57 0.06 -6.68
C CYS A 266 31.60 -0.83 -7.40
N PRO A 267 32.82 -0.36 -7.72
CA PRO A 267 33.79 -1.13 -8.50
C PRO A 267 34.08 -2.52 -7.92
N LYS A 268 34.13 -2.64 -6.58
CA LYS A 268 34.31 -3.91 -5.88
C LYS A 268 33.12 -4.85 -6.04
N VAL A 269 31.92 -4.29 -6.08
CA VAL A 269 30.65 -5.01 -6.29
C VAL A 269 30.50 -5.43 -7.76
N VAL A 270 30.91 -4.59 -8.71
CA VAL A 270 30.95 -4.93 -10.13
C VAL A 270 31.87 -6.14 -10.37
N ARG A 271 33.09 -6.13 -9.81
CA ARG A 271 34.01 -7.29 -9.89
C ARG A 271 33.40 -8.56 -9.28
N TYR A 272 32.67 -8.41 -8.18
CA TYR A 272 31.95 -9.51 -7.56
C TYR A 272 30.85 -10.06 -8.49
N TRP A 273 30.02 -9.19 -9.08
CA TRP A 273 28.99 -9.61 -10.03
C TRP A 273 29.58 -10.30 -11.25
N VAL A 274 30.72 -9.82 -11.80
CA VAL A 274 31.41 -10.53 -12.90
C VAL A 274 31.71 -11.98 -12.52
N ARG A 275 32.25 -12.23 -11.31
CA ARG A 275 32.51 -13.59 -10.83
C ARG A 275 31.23 -14.41 -10.65
N VAL A 276 30.15 -13.79 -10.16
CA VAL A 276 28.83 -14.46 -10.02
C VAL A 276 28.28 -14.88 -11.40
N TYR A 277 28.31 -13.98 -12.38
CA TYR A 277 27.85 -14.29 -13.74
C TYR A 277 28.72 -15.35 -14.42
N ASN A 278 30.04 -15.35 -14.20
CA ASN A 278 30.92 -16.39 -14.71
C ASN A 278 30.60 -17.76 -14.09
N LEU A 279 30.28 -17.82 -12.80
CA LEU A 279 29.83 -19.07 -12.16
C LEU A 279 28.48 -19.53 -12.69
N ILE A 280 27.53 -18.61 -12.89
CA ILE A 280 26.23 -18.92 -13.49
C ILE A 280 26.44 -19.50 -14.90
N PHE A 281 27.36 -18.93 -15.68
CA PHE A 281 27.72 -19.45 -17.00
C PHE A 281 28.31 -20.87 -16.90
N SER A 282 29.23 -21.14 -15.97
CA SER A 282 29.82 -22.48 -15.81
C SER A 282 28.82 -23.53 -15.35
N VAL A 283 27.83 -23.15 -14.54
CA VAL A 283 26.81 -24.06 -13.99
C VAL A 283 25.65 -24.30 -14.96
N LEU A 284 25.13 -23.23 -15.58
CA LEU A 284 23.90 -23.29 -16.38
C LEU A 284 24.16 -23.28 -17.89
N HIS A 285 25.38 -22.97 -18.33
CA HIS A 285 25.74 -22.73 -19.73
C HIS A 285 24.86 -21.65 -20.37
N LEU A 286 24.57 -20.58 -19.61
CA LEU A 286 23.74 -19.45 -20.05
C LEU A 286 24.58 -18.18 -20.17
N ASN A 287 24.68 -17.62 -21.37
CA ASN A 287 25.32 -16.34 -21.60
C ASN A 287 24.34 -15.19 -21.34
N LEU A 288 24.29 -14.74 -20.09
CA LEU A 288 23.37 -13.68 -19.65
C LEU A 288 24.01 -12.30 -19.74
N ARG A 289 23.28 -11.34 -20.32
CA ARG A 289 23.62 -9.93 -20.18
C ARG A 289 23.42 -9.53 -18.72
N LYS A 290 24.36 -8.76 -18.18
CA LYS A 290 24.25 -8.21 -16.82
C LYS A 290 23.06 -7.25 -16.76
N ASN A 291 22.04 -7.62 -16.00
CA ASN A 291 20.82 -6.83 -15.83
C ASN A 291 20.55 -6.68 -14.31
N PRO A 292 20.55 -5.45 -13.78
CA PRO A 292 20.35 -5.23 -12.35
C PRO A 292 18.97 -5.70 -11.87
N TYR A 293 17.92 -5.61 -12.69
CA TYR A 293 16.58 -6.03 -12.29
C TYR A 293 16.46 -7.55 -12.15
N GLU A 294 17.12 -8.31 -13.03
CA GLU A 294 17.19 -9.77 -12.94
C GLU A 294 18.00 -10.18 -11.70
N ALA A 295 19.19 -9.60 -11.53
CA ALA A 295 20.10 -9.96 -10.44
C ALA A 295 19.65 -9.49 -9.05
N LEU A 296 19.09 -8.27 -8.94
CA LEU A 296 18.72 -7.67 -7.66
C LEU A 296 17.28 -7.96 -7.26
N MET A 297 16.36 -8.03 -8.22
CA MET A 297 14.93 -8.09 -7.94
C MET A 297 14.26 -9.37 -8.41
N GLY A 298 14.99 -10.26 -9.10
CA GLY A 298 14.45 -11.54 -9.54
C GLY A 298 13.46 -11.43 -10.70
N LEU A 299 13.59 -10.38 -11.53
CA LEU A 299 12.83 -10.28 -12.78
C LEU A 299 13.16 -11.50 -13.66
N PRO A 300 12.17 -12.27 -14.16
CA PRO A 300 12.43 -13.39 -15.04
C PRO A 300 13.07 -12.92 -16.34
N SER A 301 14.08 -13.62 -16.78
CA SER A 301 14.70 -13.33 -18.07
C SER A 301 13.96 -14.13 -19.15
N ALA A 302 13.36 -13.46 -20.13
CA ALA A 302 12.68 -14.14 -21.25
C ALA A 302 13.63 -15.05 -22.05
N LYS A 303 14.95 -14.84 -21.94
CA LYS A 303 15.99 -15.62 -22.62
C LYS A 303 16.38 -16.90 -21.87
N VAL A 304 15.83 -17.13 -20.67
CA VAL A 304 16.20 -18.26 -19.82
C VAL A 304 15.09 -19.31 -19.82
N PRO A 305 15.41 -20.58 -20.15
CA PRO A 305 14.46 -21.67 -20.03
C PRO A 305 13.86 -21.78 -18.62
N LYS A 306 12.55 -22.04 -18.54
CA LYS A 306 11.81 -22.11 -17.27
C LYS A 306 12.43 -23.09 -16.26
N ASN A 307 12.97 -24.21 -16.73
CA ASN A 307 13.65 -25.22 -15.90
C ASN A 307 14.94 -24.70 -15.24
N LYS A 308 15.65 -23.75 -15.87
CA LYS A 308 16.88 -23.13 -15.33
C LYS A 308 16.61 -21.85 -14.53
N GLN A 309 15.46 -21.22 -14.72
CA GLN A 309 15.10 -19.95 -14.07
C GLN A 309 15.09 -20.07 -12.53
N LYS A 310 14.60 -21.19 -11.98
CA LYS A 310 14.54 -21.36 -10.51
C LYS A 310 15.93 -21.39 -9.88
N LEU A 311 16.85 -22.18 -10.43
CA LEU A 311 18.24 -22.23 -9.95
C LEU A 311 18.95 -20.88 -10.13
N LEU A 312 18.76 -20.23 -11.28
CA LEU A 312 19.29 -18.88 -11.52
C LEU A 312 18.84 -17.88 -10.44
N ASN A 313 17.55 -17.87 -10.10
CA ASN A 313 16.99 -17.00 -9.07
C ASN A 313 17.59 -17.29 -7.69
N HIS A 314 17.81 -18.57 -7.33
CA HIS A 314 18.49 -18.95 -6.10
C HIS A 314 19.95 -18.47 -6.07
N MET A 315 20.68 -18.58 -7.18
CA MET A 315 22.06 -18.07 -7.27
C MET A 315 22.09 -16.54 -7.12
N PHE A 316 21.20 -15.80 -7.79
CA PHE A 316 21.10 -14.35 -7.58
C PHE A 316 20.70 -13.97 -6.16
N LEU A 317 19.83 -14.75 -5.51
CA LEU A 317 19.47 -14.54 -4.11
C LEU A 317 20.65 -14.79 -3.16
N ALA A 318 21.41 -15.86 -3.35
CA ALA A 318 22.64 -16.11 -2.60
C ALA A 318 23.64 -14.96 -2.78
N ALA A 319 23.73 -14.42 -4.00
CA ALA A 319 24.61 -13.29 -4.29
C ALA A 319 24.20 -12.03 -3.51
N ARG A 320 22.89 -11.72 -3.51
CA ARG A 320 22.33 -10.61 -2.74
C ARG A 320 22.58 -10.77 -1.24
N GLN A 321 22.35 -11.95 -0.70
CA GLN A 321 22.60 -12.24 0.72
C GLN A 321 24.08 -12.12 1.09
N THR A 322 24.99 -12.44 0.17
CA THR A 322 26.43 -12.30 0.39
C THR A 322 26.85 -10.82 0.49
N ILE A 323 26.31 -9.97 -0.39
CA ILE A 323 26.50 -8.52 -0.33
C ILE A 323 25.92 -7.96 0.97
N ALA A 324 24.70 -8.35 1.33
CA ALA A 324 24.04 -7.94 2.57
C ALA A 324 24.80 -8.38 3.83
N LYS A 325 25.35 -9.59 3.86
CA LYS A 325 26.17 -10.07 4.99
C LYS A 325 27.45 -9.25 5.10
N SER A 326 28.00 -8.82 3.97
CA SER A 326 29.24 -8.03 3.89
C SER A 326 28.95 -6.53 3.76
N TRP A 327 27.83 -6.04 4.31
CA TRP A 327 27.30 -4.70 4.01
C TRP A 327 28.27 -3.56 4.36
N LYS A 328 28.88 -3.62 5.55
CA LYS A 328 29.86 -2.63 6.02
C LYS A 328 31.31 -3.06 5.77
N SER A 329 31.54 -4.23 5.17
CA SER A 329 32.88 -4.79 4.97
C SER A 329 33.59 -4.15 3.76
N LEU A 330 34.91 -4.03 3.82
CA LEU A 330 35.69 -3.44 2.72
C LEU A 330 35.77 -4.30 1.46
N SER A 331 35.53 -5.60 1.56
CA SER A 331 35.57 -6.57 0.47
C SER A 331 34.37 -7.53 0.53
N ILE A 332 34.09 -8.19 -0.60
CA ILE A 332 33.07 -9.24 -0.71
C ILE A 332 33.81 -10.54 -1.02
N ASN A 333 33.77 -11.48 -0.10
CA ASN A 333 34.41 -12.77 -0.29
C ASN A 333 33.53 -13.67 -1.19
N PHE A 334 34.09 -14.11 -2.32
CA PHE A 334 33.39 -14.96 -3.28
C PHE A 334 33.12 -16.38 -2.75
N THR A 335 33.96 -16.90 -1.84
CA THR A 335 33.74 -18.20 -1.19
C THR A 335 32.47 -18.19 -0.34
N LEU A 336 32.15 -17.06 0.31
CA LEU A 336 30.90 -16.92 1.06
C LEU A 336 29.66 -17.04 0.15
N PHE A 337 29.79 -16.64 -1.11
CA PHE A 337 28.73 -16.81 -2.09
C PHE A 337 28.52 -18.28 -2.45
N LYS A 338 29.59 -19.03 -2.77
CA LYS A 338 29.49 -20.49 -3.00
C LYS A 338 28.86 -21.21 -1.79
N ASN A 339 29.34 -20.91 -0.58
CA ASN A 339 28.79 -21.47 0.66
C ASN A 339 27.31 -21.11 0.85
N LYS A 340 26.89 -19.92 0.40
CA LYS A 340 25.49 -19.51 0.50
C LYS A 340 24.60 -20.22 -0.52
N VAL A 341 25.08 -20.46 -1.74
CA VAL A 341 24.38 -21.30 -2.72
C VAL A 341 24.19 -22.71 -2.15
N ASP A 342 25.22 -23.27 -1.53
CA ASP A 342 25.17 -24.57 -0.87
C ASP A 342 24.18 -24.62 0.29
N TRP A 343 24.14 -23.58 1.10
CA TRP A 343 23.15 -23.46 2.16
C TRP A 343 21.73 -23.41 1.60
N ILE A 344 21.48 -22.66 0.51
CA ILE A 344 20.17 -22.63 -0.15
C ILE A 344 19.82 -24.00 -0.71
N PHE A 345 20.75 -24.68 -1.35
CA PHE A 345 20.58 -26.05 -1.85
C PHE A 345 20.11 -27.01 -0.75
N ILE A 346 20.77 -27.01 0.42
CA ILE A 346 20.40 -27.86 1.55
C ILE A 346 18.98 -27.54 2.04
N ASN A 347 18.66 -26.25 2.19
CA ASN A 347 17.35 -25.83 2.68
C ASN A 347 16.22 -26.16 1.69
N GLU A 348 16.43 -25.95 0.39
CA GLU A 348 15.47 -26.35 -0.64
C GLU A 348 15.31 -27.87 -0.69
N LYS A 349 16.37 -28.64 -0.44
CA LYS A 349 16.30 -30.11 -0.35
C LYS A 349 15.39 -30.53 0.79
N LEU A 350 15.63 -30.00 2.00
CA LEU A 350 14.82 -30.28 3.18
C LEU A 350 13.35 -29.92 2.95
N SER A 351 13.07 -28.69 2.49
CA SER A 351 11.71 -28.29 2.16
C SER A 351 11.05 -29.13 1.06
N SER A 352 11.83 -29.69 0.13
CA SER A 352 11.29 -30.55 -0.92
C SER A 352 11.00 -31.97 -0.44
N ILE A 353 11.69 -32.45 0.60
CA ILE A 353 11.37 -33.70 1.28
C ILE A 353 10.04 -33.54 2.02
N ASP A 354 9.90 -32.47 2.81
CA ASP A 354 8.68 -32.22 3.59
C ASP A 354 7.43 -32.06 2.73
N MET A 355 7.58 -31.54 1.51
CA MET A 355 6.47 -31.29 0.59
C MET A 355 6.30 -32.37 -0.50
N ASP A 356 7.05 -33.48 -0.41
CA ASP A 356 7.06 -34.58 -1.39
C ASP A 356 7.31 -34.15 -2.86
N ARG A 357 8.27 -33.23 -3.05
CA ARG A 357 8.65 -32.66 -4.37
C ARG A 357 10.10 -32.92 -4.74
N LEU A 358 10.64 -34.08 -4.33
CA LEU A 358 12.04 -34.44 -4.56
C LEU A 358 12.42 -34.52 -6.05
N LYS A 359 11.54 -35.05 -6.91
CA LYS A 359 11.79 -35.13 -8.36
C LYS A 359 12.01 -33.74 -8.97
N THR A 360 11.14 -32.78 -8.64
CA THR A 360 11.25 -31.38 -9.09
C THR A 360 12.50 -30.69 -8.52
N PHE A 361 12.89 -31.02 -7.29
CA PHE A 361 14.13 -30.51 -6.70
C PHE A 361 15.36 -31.00 -7.48
N GLN A 362 15.43 -32.30 -7.76
CA GLN A 362 16.57 -32.90 -8.48
C GLN A 362 16.73 -32.28 -9.86
N THR A 363 15.65 -32.11 -10.63
CA THR A 363 15.73 -31.50 -11.97
C THR A 363 16.21 -30.05 -11.94
N VAL A 364 15.83 -29.27 -10.91
CA VAL A 364 16.26 -27.88 -10.77
C VAL A 364 17.74 -27.77 -10.35
N TRP A 365 18.20 -28.63 -9.44
CA TRP A 365 19.53 -28.53 -8.82
C TRP A 365 20.60 -29.44 -9.46
N GLU A 366 20.23 -30.31 -10.39
CA GLU A 366 21.16 -31.16 -11.15
C GLU A 366 22.38 -30.41 -11.70
N PRO A 367 22.25 -29.22 -12.33
CA PRO A 367 23.41 -28.50 -12.85
C PRO A 367 24.40 -28.09 -11.75
N TRP A 368 23.90 -27.70 -10.58
CA TRP A 368 24.75 -27.35 -9.43
C TRP A 368 25.45 -28.57 -8.85
N ILE A 369 24.75 -29.70 -8.77
CA ILE A 369 25.32 -30.97 -8.30
C ILE A 369 26.47 -31.41 -9.20
N LYS A 370 26.25 -31.41 -10.52
CA LYS A 370 27.29 -31.72 -11.52
C LYS A 370 28.50 -30.81 -11.35
N TYR A 371 28.29 -29.49 -11.30
CA TYR A 371 29.36 -28.53 -11.09
C TYR A 371 30.19 -28.81 -9.82
N ARG A 372 29.52 -29.09 -8.69
CA ARG A 372 30.19 -29.38 -7.42
C ARG A 372 31.06 -30.63 -7.50
N HIS A 373 30.61 -31.70 -8.18
CA HIS A 373 31.39 -32.92 -8.36
C HIS A 373 32.68 -32.67 -9.16
N TYR A 374 32.63 -31.84 -10.20
CA TYR A 374 33.81 -31.46 -10.98
C TYR A 374 34.77 -30.53 -10.23
N ASP A 375 34.27 -29.60 -9.41
CA ASP A 375 35.09 -28.68 -8.58
C ASP A 375 35.84 -29.43 -7.44
N THR A 376 35.36 -30.62 -7.05
CA THR A 376 35.99 -31.50 -6.04
C THR A 376 36.98 -32.52 -6.61
N LEU A 377 37.08 -32.67 -7.94
CA LEU A 377 38.14 -33.48 -8.54
C LEU A 377 39.42 -32.63 -8.57
N PRO A 378 40.52 -33.10 -7.97
CA PRO A 378 41.79 -32.40 -8.08
C PRO A 378 42.20 -32.27 -9.54
N THR A 379 42.63 -31.08 -9.94
CA THR A 379 43.08 -30.71 -11.29
C THR A 379 44.23 -31.57 -11.87
N TYR A 380 44.78 -32.52 -11.12
CA TYR A 380 45.82 -33.45 -11.60
C TYR A 380 45.28 -34.68 -12.36
N LEU A 381 43.96 -34.90 -12.44
CA LEU A 381 43.36 -36.02 -13.18
C LEU A 381 42.83 -35.66 -14.58
N LEU A 382 42.99 -34.40 -15.03
CA LEU A 382 42.60 -33.95 -16.38
C LEU A 382 43.77 -33.91 -17.37
N THR A 383 44.90 -34.51 -17.02
CA THR A 383 45.98 -34.82 -17.96
C THR A 383 46.33 -36.30 -17.84
N ILE A 384 45.71 -37.13 -18.69
CA ILE A 384 46.24 -38.32 -19.37
C ILE A 384 45.32 -38.58 -20.56
#